data_AF-A0AAV1V7H1-F1
#
_entry.id   AF-A0AAV1V7H1-F1
#
_cell.length_a   1.000
_cell.length_b   1.000
_cell.length_c   1.000
_cell.angle_alpha   90.00
_cell.angle_beta   90.00
_cell.angle_gamma   90.00
#
_symmetry.space_group_name_H-M   'P 1'
#
loop_
_entity.id
_entity.type
_entity.pdbx_description
1 polymer ?
#
loop_
_entity_poly.entity_id
_entity_poly.type
_entity_poly.pdbx_seq_one_letter_code
_entity_poly.pdbx_strand_id
1 'polypeptide(L)'
;MARIGFTSVVAKRAAVCALLFDATASSASMRSFGSKPEKKKKGKKKGNDDANFEQMLRAIKGQYPDAEEWTEKEKQRHQEIGRRYNVMSTIEHNHFMRDVQTKIDLKWEAINALPAELQAEAMEIDDAPIPEERTMATWTPPILDEGEETTG
;
A
#
# COMPACT_ATOMS: atom_id res chain seq x y z
N MET A 1 56.91 -5.71 -3.64
CA MET A 1 55.99 -6.63 -2.95
C MET A 1 55.33 -5.87 -1.80
N ALA A 2 54.03 -5.59 -1.89
CA ALA A 2 53.19 -5.26 -0.75
C ALA A 2 51.74 -5.48 -1.19
N ARG A 3 51.14 -6.59 -0.74
CA ARG A 3 49.72 -6.93 -0.98
C ARG A 3 48.91 -6.35 0.17
N ILE A 4 48.12 -5.33 -0.10
CA ILE A 4 47.14 -4.80 0.86
C ILE A 4 45.84 -5.58 0.62
N GLY A 5 45.58 -6.57 1.46
CA GLY A 5 44.34 -7.33 1.47
C GLY A 5 43.28 -6.57 2.26
N PHE A 6 42.19 -6.19 1.60
CA PHE A 6 40.97 -5.75 2.27
C PHE A 6 40.08 -6.97 2.52
N THR A 7 39.96 -7.37 3.78
CA THR A 7 39.10 -8.46 4.23
C THR A 7 37.66 -7.97 4.36
N SER A 8 36.74 -8.68 3.72
CA SER A 8 35.29 -8.44 3.72
C SER A 8 34.67 -8.63 5.11
N VAL A 9 33.99 -7.60 5.64
CA VAL A 9 33.11 -7.73 6.82
C VAL A 9 31.73 -8.19 6.35
N VAL A 10 31.55 -9.51 6.31
CA VAL A 10 30.23 -10.14 6.24
C VAL A 10 30.01 -10.84 7.58
N ALA A 11 28.95 -10.45 8.31
CA ALA A 11 27.97 -11.36 8.91
C ALA A 11 27.27 -10.76 10.15
N LYS A 12 26.04 -11.28 10.34
CA LYS A 12 25.25 -11.40 11.59
C LYS A 12 24.21 -10.32 11.85
N ARG A 13 22.99 -10.59 11.39
CA ARG A 13 21.72 -10.30 12.10
C ARG A 13 20.58 -11.14 11.52
N ALA A 14 20.52 -12.41 11.91
CA ALA A 14 19.38 -13.29 11.68
C ALA A 14 19.32 -14.29 12.83
N ALA A 15 18.53 -13.98 13.87
CA ALA A 15 18.03 -14.94 14.88
C ALA A 15 17.33 -14.18 16.02
N VAL A 16 16.07 -13.76 15.85
CA VAL A 16 15.13 -13.53 16.97
C VAL A 16 13.70 -13.76 16.43
N CYS A 17 12.86 -14.44 17.22
CA CYS A 17 11.42 -14.68 17.04
C CYS A 17 10.97 -15.91 16.23
N ALA A 18 11.56 -17.07 16.50
CA ALA A 18 10.92 -18.36 16.28
C ALA A 18 10.65 -19.07 17.61
N LEU A 19 9.69 -18.59 18.41
CA LEU A 19 9.15 -19.29 19.59
C LEU A 19 7.81 -18.66 20.00
N LEU A 20 6.67 -19.15 19.48
CA LEU A 20 5.36 -19.10 20.15
C LEU A 20 4.39 -20.02 19.39
N PHE A 21 4.54 -21.33 19.57
CA PHE A 21 3.49 -22.32 19.31
C PHE A 21 3.49 -23.33 20.46
N ASP A 22 2.29 -23.85 20.76
CA ASP A 22 1.93 -24.88 21.75
C ASP A 22 1.66 -24.45 23.20
N ALA A 23 0.37 -24.19 23.46
CA ALA A 23 -0.28 -24.62 24.69
C ALA A 23 -1.64 -25.24 24.36
N THR A 24 -1.70 -26.55 24.55
CA THR A 24 -2.84 -27.44 24.29
C THR A 24 -3.87 -27.45 25.43
N ALA A 25 -5.13 -27.66 25.03
CA ALA A 25 -6.16 -28.48 25.68
C ALA A 25 -7.03 -27.94 26.84
N SER A 26 -8.33 -27.84 26.50
CA SER A 26 -9.47 -28.50 27.15
C SER A 26 -9.99 -28.02 28.52
N SER A 27 -11.17 -27.39 28.49
CA SER A 27 -12.22 -27.66 29.49
C SER A 27 -13.61 -27.56 28.85
N ALA A 28 -14.29 -28.70 28.77
CA ALA A 28 -15.68 -28.83 28.36
C ALA A 28 -16.62 -28.20 29.40
N SER A 29 -17.67 -27.50 28.95
CA SER A 29 -18.94 -27.46 29.71
C SER A 29 -20.10 -27.16 28.77
N MET A 30 -21.00 -28.14 28.71
CA MET A 30 -22.22 -28.19 27.92
C MET A 30 -23.15 -27.01 28.24
N ARG A 31 -23.74 -26.37 27.23
CA ARG A 31 -24.97 -25.60 27.37
C ARG A 31 -26.07 -26.31 26.61
N SER A 32 -26.94 -26.95 27.38
CA SER A 32 -28.13 -27.67 26.94
C SER A 32 -29.09 -26.75 26.19
N PHE A 33 -29.47 -27.13 24.96
CA PHE A 33 -30.67 -26.61 24.32
C PHE A 33 -31.88 -27.35 24.89
N GLY A 34 -32.69 -26.65 25.68
CA GLY A 34 -33.92 -27.19 26.25
C GLY A 34 -35.05 -26.17 26.23
N SER A 35 -35.92 -26.27 25.22
CA SER A 35 -37.39 -26.27 25.33
C SER A 35 -38.05 -25.87 23.99
N LYS A 36 -38.88 -26.78 23.47
CA LYS A 36 -40.07 -26.47 22.67
C LYS A 36 -41.25 -27.14 23.40
N PRO A 37 -42.54 -26.81 23.17
CA PRO A 37 -43.09 -25.79 22.27
C PRO A 37 -44.20 -24.92 22.91
N GLU A 38 -44.39 -23.69 22.45
CA GLU A 38 -45.75 -23.11 22.43
C GLU A 38 -46.02 -22.38 21.11
N LYS A 39 -47.14 -22.75 20.49
CA LYS A 39 -47.69 -22.12 19.30
C LYS A 39 -48.21 -20.73 19.67
N LYS A 40 -47.62 -19.67 19.12
CA LYS A 40 -48.32 -18.39 18.93
C LYS A 40 -48.39 -18.00 17.46
N LYS A 41 -49.62 -17.69 17.08
CA LYS A 41 -50.14 -17.38 15.75
C LYS A 41 -49.57 -16.06 15.23
N LYS A 42 -49.08 -16.09 13.98
CA LYS A 42 -48.99 -15.03 12.95
C LYS A 42 -49.17 -13.57 13.41
N GLY A 43 -48.05 -12.84 13.38
CA GLY A 43 -47.99 -11.40 13.11
C GLY A 43 -46.73 -11.13 12.28
N LYS A 44 -46.86 -11.24 10.95
CA LYS A 44 -45.76 -10.98 10.00
C LYS A 44 -45.51 -9.46 9.95
N LYS A 45 -44.47 -9.01 10.64
CA LYS A 45 -43.63 -7.85 10.32
C LYS A 45 -42.29 -8.11 10.99
N LYS A 46 -41.40 -8.83 10.31
CA LYS A 46 -40.09 -9.20 10.84
C LYS A 46 -39.04 -8.98 9.74
N GLY A 47 -38.16 -8.02 10.00
CA GLY A 47 -36.79 -7.93 9.53
C GLY A 47 -36.57 -7.77 8.02
N ASN A 48 -36.55 -6.53 7.54
CA ASN A 48 -35.90 -6.19 6.26
C ASN A 48 -34.36 -6.10 6.42
N ASP A 49 -33.88 -5.85 7.64
CA ASP A 49 -32.46 -5.58 7.93
C ASP A 49 -31.58 -6.83 7.77
N ASP A 50 -32.11 -8.01 8.11
CA ASP A 50 -31.40 -9.29 7.94
C ASP A 50 -31.14 -9.59 6.46
N ALA A 51 -32.05 -9.21 5.55
CA ALA A 51 -31.88 -9.42 4.11
C ALA A 51 -30.80 -8.51 3.50
N ASN A 52 -30.75 -7.24 3.93
CA ASN A 52 -29.70 -6.30 3.52
C ASN A 52 -28.33 -6.72 4.06
N PHE A 53 -28.28 -7.23 5.29
CA PHE A 53 -27.07 -7.74 5.91
C PHE A 53 -26.55 -9.01 5.21
N GLU A 54 -27.45 -9.95 4.87
CA GLU A 54 -27.09 -11.14 4.08
C GLU A 54 -26.63 -10.78 2.66
N GLN A 55 -27.23 -9.77 2.03
CA GLN A 55 -26.79 -9.25 0.73
C GLN A 55 -25.39 -8.62 0.81
N MET A 56 -25.13 -7.83 1.85
CA MET A 56 -23.79 -7.28 2.14
C MET A 56 -22.77 -8.41 2.36
N LEU A 57 -23.09 -9.42 3.16
CA LEU A 57 -22.22 -10.57 3.38
C LEU A 57 -21.99 -11.38 2.10
N ARG A 58 -22.99 -11.49 1.22
CA ARG A 58 -22.84 -12.13 -0.10
C ARG A 58 -21.93 -11.32 -1.02
N ALA A 59 -22.04 -10.00 -1.00
CA ALA A 59 -21.17 -9.11 -1.77
C ALA A 59 -19.70 -9.19 -1.29
N ILE A 60 -19.48 -9.26 0.03
CA ILE A 60 -18.14 -9.38 0.63
C ILE A 60 -17.53 -10.76 0.39
N LYS A 61 -18.32 -11.84 0.54
CA LYS A 61 -17.80 -13.21 0.39
C LYS A 61 -17.31 -13.48 -1.03
N GLY A 62 -17.87 -12.79 -2.03
CA GLY A 62 -17.52 -12.96 -3.44
C GLY A 62 -17.92 -14.35 -3.96
N GLN A 63 -18.32 -14.44 -5.21
CA GLN A 63 -18.29 -15.71 -5.93
C GLN A 63 -17.11 -15.61 -6.88
N TYR A 64 -16.01 -16.26 -6.50
CA TYR A 64 -14.88 -16.39 -7.40
C TYR A 64 -15.24 -17.48 -8.42
N PRO A 65 -15.11 -17.20 -9.73
CA PRO A 65 -15.20 -18.27 -10.71
C PRO A 65 -14.11 -19.30 -10.43
N ASP A 66 -14.37 -20.56 -10.76
CA ASP A 66 -13.35 -21.61 -10.67
C ASP A 66 -12.16 -21.19 -11.53
N ALA A 67 -10.96 -21.17 -10.93
CA ALA A 67 -9.76 -20.72 -11.62
C ALA A 67 -9.40 -21.75 -12.71
N GLU A 68 -9.36 -21.30 -13.96
CA GLU A 68 -8.83 -22.11 -15.06
C GLU A 68 -7.31 -22.30 -14.85
N GLU A 69 -6.87 -23.56 -14.80
CA GLU A 69 -5.46 -23.87 -14.63
C GLU A 69 -4.69 -23.45 -15.88
N TRP A 70 -3.77 -22.50 -15.73
CA TRP A 70 -2.92 -22.07 -16.83
C TRP A 70 -2.14 -23.24 -17.44
N THR A 71 -2.08 -23.27 -18.76
CA THR A 71 -1.19 -24.19 -19.47
C THR A 71 0.27 -23.89 -19.12
N GLU A 72 1.16 -24.87 -19.27
CA GLU A 72 2.59 -24.69 -18.93
C GLU A 72 3.25 -23.55 -19.73
N LYS A 73 2.84 -23.37 -21.00
CA LYS A 73 3.31 -22.27 -21.86
C LYS A 73 2.86 -20.90 -21.34
N GLU A 74 1.62 -20.80 -20.86
CA GLU A 74 1.08 -19.57 -20.28
C GLU A 74 1.76 -19.25 -18.95
N LYS A 75 1.96 -20.25 -18.09
CA LYS A 75 2.71 -20.09 -16.83
C LYS A 75 4.09 -19.51 -17.08
N GLN A 76 4.82 -20.05 -18.05
CA GLN A 76 6.14 -19.54 -18.42
C GLN A 76 6.07 -18.10 -18.95
N ARG A 77 5.12 -17.80 -19.83
CA ARG A 77 4.91 -16.43 -20.34
C ARG A 77 4.60 -15.44 -19.22
N HIS A 78 3.70 -15.79 -18.29
CA HIS A 78 3.37 -14.95 -17.14
C HIS A 78 4.58 -14.75 -16.23
N GLN A 79 5.40 -15.78 -16.02
CA GLN A 79 6.64 -15.67 -15.27
C GLN A 79 7.64 -14.72 -15.95
N GLU A 80 7.80 -14.80 -17.27
CA GLU A 80 8.66 -13.89 -18.03
C GLU A 80 8.16 -12.44 -17.94
N ILE A 81 6.85 -12.22 -18.08
CA ILE A 81 6.24 -10.89 -17.94
C ILE A 81 6.51 -10.33 -16.54
N GLY A 82 6.28 -11.13 -15.49
CA GLY A 82 6.53 -10.70 -14.12
C GLY A 82 8.01 -10.35 -13.87
N ARG A 83 8.94 -11.16 -14.39
CA ARG A 83 10.38 -10.84 -14.32
C ARG A 83 10.72 -9.54 -15.02
N ARG A 84 10.22 -9.33 -16.25
CA ARG A 84 10.46 -8.10 -17.01
C ARG A 84 9.88 -6.88 -16.29
N TYR A 85 8.66 -7.00 -15.77
CA TYR A 85 8.01 -5.93 -15.00
C TYR A 85 8.86 -5.53 -13.80
N ASN A 86 9.34 -6.50 -13.01
CA ASN A 86 10.19 -6.24 -11.85
C ASN A 86 11.50 -5.54 -12.23
N VAL A 87 12.13 -5.97 -13.33
CA VAL A 87 13.35 -5.33 -13.84
C VAL A 87 13.07 -3.88 -14.24
N MET A 88 12.02 -3.64 -15.04
CA MET A 88 11.66 -2.30 -15.49
C MET A 88 11.29 -1.37 -14.33
N SER A 89 10.49 -1.85 -13.37
CA SER A 89 10.12 -1.09 -12.18
C SER A 89 11.34 -0.73 -11.33
N THR A 90 12.32 -1.63 -11.21
CA THR A 90 13.57 -1.35 -10.50
C THR A 90 14.41 -0.30 -11.24
N ILE A 91 14.46 -0.35 -12.57
CA ILE A 91 15.17 0.65 -13.38
C ILE A 91 14.53 2.04 -13.19
N GLU A 92 13.20 2.11 -13.26
CA GLU A 92 12.44 3.35 -13.03
C GLU A 92 12.68 3.91 -11.63
N HIS A 93 12.66 3.05 -10.61
CA HIS A 93 12.97 3.45 -9.24
C HIS A 93 14.39 4.00 -9.10
N ASN A 94 15.38 3.37 -9.72
CA ASN A 94 16.77 3.81 -9.66
C ASN A 94 16.96 5.15 -10.37
N HIS A 95 16.32 5.35 -11.52
CA HIS A 95 16.31 6.65 -12.21
C HIS A 95 15.65 7.72 -11.35
N PHE A 96 14.48 7.37 -10.80
CA PHE A 96 13.81 7.91 -9.62
C PHE A 96 14.76 8.60 -8.64
N MET A 97 15.41 7.73 -7.88
CA MET A 97 16.24 8.09 -6.74
C MET A 97 17.50 8.84 -7.15
N ARG A 98 18.06 8.55 -8.33
CA ARG A 98 19.21 9.31 -8.84
C ARG A 98 18.86 10.76 -9.12
N ASP A 99 17.72 11.02 -9.74
CA ASP A 99 17.26 12.38 -10.00
C ASP A 99 16.98 13.14 -8.69
N VAL A 100 16.27 12.51 -7.76
CA VAL A 100 16.02 13.08 -6.42
C VAL A 100 17.32 13.39 -5.68
N GLN A 101 18.27 12.46 -5.66
CA GLN A 101 19.56 12.68 -5.01
C GLN A 101 20.33 13.83 -5.66
N THR A 102 20.35 13.88 -7.00
CA THR A 102 21.02 14.98 -7.74
C THR A 102 20.40 16.33 -7.36
N LYS A 103 19.08 16.42 -7.25
CA LYS A 103 18.38 17.63 -6.81
C LYS A 103 18.74 18.02 -5.37
N ILE A 104 18.87 17.04 -4.47
CA ILE A 104 19.31 17.27 -3.09
C ILE A 104 20.75 17.79 -3.06
N ASP A 105 21.66 17.15 -3.79
CA ASP A 105 23.07 17.54 -3.84
C ASP A 105 23.22 18.98 -4.37
N LEU A 106 22.55 19.30 -5.49
CA LEU A 106 22.53 20.65 -6.05
C LEU A 106 21.92 21.68 -5.08
N LYS A 107 20.89 21.30 -4.30
CA LYS A 107 20.32 22.18 -3.28
C LYS A 107 21.36 22.52 -2.21
N TRP A 108 22.10 21.54 -1.71
CA TRP A 108 23.16 21.76 -0.72
C TRP A 108 24.31 22.62 -1.28
N GLU A 109 24.74 22.36 -2.50
CA GLU A 109 25.75 23.17 -3.18
C GLU A 109 25.29 24.64 -3.32
N ALA A 110 24.03 24.85 -3.71
CA ALA A 110 23.46 26.18 -3.84
C ALA A 110 23.39 26.92 -2.49
N ILE A 111 22.96 26.24 -1.41
CA ILE A 111 22.92 26.85 -0.07
C ILE A 111 24.34 27.21 0.40
N ASN A 112 25.31 26.33 0.19
CA ASN A 112 26.71 26.60 0.56
C ASN A 112 27.34 27.75 -0.24
N ALA A 113 26.86 28.01 -1.45
CA ALA A 113 27.28 29.13 -2.28
C ALA A 113 26.68 30.48 -1.83
N LEU A 114 25.65 30.49 -0.97
CA LEU A 114 25.07 31.71 -0.44
C LEU A 114 25.98 32.38 0.60
N PRO A 115 25.89 33.71 0.77
CA PRO A 115 26.50 34.40 1.91
C PRO A 115 25.98 33.87 3.26
N ALA A 116 26.84 33.83 4.28
CA ALA A 116 26.53 33.23 5.58
C ALA A 116 25.27 33.81 6.27
N GLU A 117 24.95 35.08 6.01
CA GLU A 117 23.75 35.74 6.53
C GLU A 117 22.46 35.10 6.01
N LEU A 118 22.44 34.68 4.73
CA LEU A 118 21.27 34.10 4.07
C LEU A 118 21.21 32.57 4.21
N GLN A 119 22.32 31.93 4.59
CA GLN A 119 22.34 30.48 4.80
C GLN A 119 21.44 30.05 5.96
N ALA A 120 21.37 30.85 7.03
CA ALA A 120 20.55 30.53 8.20
C ALA A 120 19.05 30.49 7.84
N GLU A 121 18.57 31.48 7.07
CA GLU A 121 17.18 31.54 6.60
C GLU A 121 16.88 30.41 5.60
N ALA A 122 17.81 30.10 4.69
CA ALA A 122 17.64 29.03 3.70
C ALA A 122 17.56 27.61 4.32
N MET A 123 18.01 27.42 5.56
CA MET A 123 17.94 26.15 6.29
C MET A 123 16.63 25.99 7.08
N GLU A 124 15.85 27.05 7.22
CA GLU A 124 14.56 26.99 7.90
C GLU A 124 13.56 26.14 7.09
N ILE A 125 12.74 25.36 7.79
CA ILE A 125 11.72 24.53 7.15
C ILE A 125 10.54 25.44 6.80
N ASP A 126 10.16 25.44 5.52
CA ASP A 126 8.96 26.13 5.06
C ASP A 126 7.72 25.28 5.37
N ASP A 127 6.90 25.75 6.32
CA ASP A 127 5.63 25.14 6.71
C ASP A 127 4.43 25.68 5.91
N ALA A 128 4.65 26.49 4.87
CA ALA A 128 3.57 26.98 4.01
C ALA A 128 2.78 25.82 3.40
N PRO A 129 1.44 25.91 3.35
CA PRO A 129 0.64 24.87 2.74
C PRO A 129 0.90 24.80 1.24
N ILE A 130 0.74 23.61 0.67
CA ILE A 130 0.78 23.43 -0.80
C ILE A 130 -0.38 24.23 -1.41
N PRO A 131 -0.13 25.03 -2.47
CA PRO A 131 -1.17 25.85 -3.09
C PRO A 131 -2.31 25.00 -3.65
N GLU A 132 -3.54 25.46 -3.45
CA GLU A 132 -4.78 24.74 -3.80
C GLU A 132 -4.98 24.58 -5.32
N GLU A 133 -4.41 25.49 -6.12
CA GLU A 133 -4.43 25.45 -7.59
C GLU A 133 -3.70 24.23 -8.17
N ARG A 134 -2.86 23.56 -7.38
CA ARG A 134 -2.11 22.38 -7.83
C ARG A 134 -3.04 21.17 -7.94
N THR A 135 -3.59 20.98 -9.13
CA THR A 135 -4.47 19.86 -9.44
C THR A 135 -3.70 18.56 -9.75
N MET A 136 -4.36 17.41 -9.53
CA MET A 136 -3.83 16.12 -9.97
C MET A 136 -3.97 15.98 -11.49
N ALA A 137 -2.96 15.41 -12.13
CA ALA A 137 -3.01 15.12 -13.55
C ALA A 137 -4.21 14.20 -13.85
N THR A 138 -5.08 14.66 -14.74
CA THR A 138 -6.25 13.89 -15.21
C THR A 138 -5.93 13.27 -16.56
N TRP A 139 -6.48 12.07 -16.83
CA TRP A 139 -6.26 11.35 -18.10
C TRP A 139 -6.68 12.15 -19.35
N THR A 140 -7.69 12.98 -19.20
CA THR A 140 -8.19 13.91 -20.22
C THR A 140 -8.19 15.31 -19.64
N PRO A 141 -7.77 16.34 -20.42
CA PRO A 141 -7.81 17.72 -19.96
C PRO A 141 -9.26 18.11 -19.63
N PRO A 142 -9.47 18.99 -18.63
CA PRO A 142 -10.80 19.50 -18.32
C PRO A 142 -11.33 20.32 -19.51
N ILE A 143 -12.65 20.37 -19.65
CA ILE A 143 -13.29 21.31 -20.57
C ILE A 143 -13.08 22.71 -19.99
N LEU A 144 -12.48 23.60 -20.78
CA LEU A 144 -12.34 25.00 -20.40
C LEU A 144 -13.69 25.68 -20.63
N ASP A 145 -14.41 26.00 -19.57
CA ASP A 145 -15.52 26.94 -19.67
C ASP A 145 -14.91 28.33 -19.85
N GLU A 146 -14.94 28.82 -21.09
CA GLU A 146 -14.51 30.18 -21.44
C GLU A 146 -15.50 31.19 -20.86
N GLY A 147 -15.52 31.41 -19.53
CA GLY A 147 -16.56 32.26 -18.96
C GLY A 147 -16.64 32.51 -17.46
N GLU A 148 -15.78 31.96 -16.60
CA GLU A 148 -15.75 32.38 -15.18
C GLU A 148 -14.34 32.75 -14.76
N GLU A 149 -14.08 34.05 -14.66
CA GLU A 149 -12.99 34.62 -13.87
C GLU A 149 -13.19 34.16 -12.42
N THR A 150 -12.65 33.01 -12.05
CA THR A 150 -12.56 32.63 -10.65
C THR A 150 -11.39 33.39 -10.05
N THR A 151 -11.68 34.51 -9.40
CA THR A 151 -10.83 35.11 -8.39
C THR A 151 -10.52 34.07 -7.32
N GLY A 152 -9.26 33.67 -7.23
CA GLY A 152 -8.67 32.84 -6.18
C GLY A 152 -7.18 33.09 -6.18
#